data_AF-A0A974PAM8-F1
#
_entry.id   AF-A0A974PAM8-F1
#
_cell.length_a   1.000
_cell.length_b   1.000
_cell.length_c   1.000
_cell.angle_alpha   90.00
_cell.angle_beta   90.00
_cell.angle_gamma   90.00
#
_symmetry.space_group_name_H-M   'P 1'
#
loop_
_entity.id
_entity.type
_entity.pdbx_description
1 polymer ?
#
loop_
_entity_poly.entity_id
_entity_poly.type
_entity_poly.pdbx_seq_one_letter_code
_entity_poly.pdbx_strand_id
1 'polypeptide(L)' 'MISVTRLNGTPMFLNALLVEMVEESPDTYITLVTGKRLIVLEKADEVIRKIRDYNRDIGTYAATIKVQSMEELS' A
#
# COMPACT_ATOMS: atom_id res chain seq x y z
N MET A 1 3.28 -8.27 -2.15
CA MET A 1 4.51 -7.44 -2.21
C MET A 1 4.32 -6.40 -3.29
N ILE A 2 4.76 -5.17 -3.07
CA ILE A 2 4.79 -4.11 -4.09
C ILE A 2 6.24 -3.73 -4.40
N SER A 3 6.53 -3.34 -5.63
CA SER A 3 7.86 -2.88 -6.02
C SER A 3 7.97 -1.36 -5.84
N VAL A 4 9.03 -0.93 -5.15
CA VAL A 4 9.38 0.48 -4.95
C VAL A 4 10.89 0.67 -5.13
N THR A 5 11.31 1.90 -5.33
CA THR A 5 12.70 2.25 -5.62
C THR A 5 13.22 3.17 -4.53
N ARG A 6 14.33 2.78 -3.90
CA ARG A 6 14.99 3.64 -2.90
C ARG A 6 15.56 4.90 -3.56
N LEU A 7 15.82 5.93 -2.76
CA LEU A 7 16.52 7.15 -3.19
C LEU A 7 17.83 6.90 -3.97
N ASN A 8 18.54 5.81 -3.65
CA ASN A 8 19.78 5.44 -4.35
C ASN A 8 19.55 4.68 -5.69
N GLY A 9 18.31 4.65 -6.19
CA GLY A 9 17.93 3.97 -7.44
C GLY A 9 17.82 2.44 -7.32
N THR A 10 18.08 1.85 -6.15
CA THR A 10 18.01 0.40 -5.98
C THR A 10 16.54 -0.05 -5.84
N PRO A 11 16.07 -1.00 -6.69
CA PRO A 11 14.73 -1.54 -6.55
C PRO A 11 14.62 -2.42 -5.30
N MET A 12 13.46 -2.40 -4.66
CA MET A 12 13.14 -3.29 -3.55
C MET A 12 11.67 -3.69 -3.54
N PHE A 13 11.38 -4.78 -2.85
CA PHE A 13 10.01 -5.23 -2.62
C PHE A 13 9.59 -4.92 -1.20
N LEU A 14 8.41 -4.31 -1.06
CA LEU A 14 7.82 -3.93 0.20
C LEU A 14 6.55 -4.73 0.47
N ASN A 15 6.37 -5.15 1.72
CA ASN A 15 5.12 -5.77 2.13
C ASN A 15 4.05 -4.68 2.30
N ALA A 16 3.09 -4.63 1.37
CA ALA A 16 2.01 -3.66 1.38
C ALA A 16 1.11 -3.75 2.62
N LEU A 17 0.95 -4.93 3.21
CA LEU A 17 0.13 -5.12 4.43
C LEU A 17 0.75 -4.49 5.68
N LEU A 18 2.05 -4.19 5.64
CA LEU A 18 2.77 -3.58 6.76
C LEU A 18 2.97 -2.08 6.57
N VAL A 19 2.48 -1.51 5.48
CA VAL A 19 2.49 -0.06 5.26
C VAL A 19 1.42 0.55 6.14
N GLU A 20 1.85 1.44 7.04
CA GLU A 20 0.97 2.17 7.94
C GLU A 20 0.55 3.51 7.32
N MET A 21 1.51 4.23 6.75
CA MET A 21 1.29 5.58 6.22
C MET A 21 2.19 5.84 5.01
N VAL A 22 1.67 6.62 4.06
CA VAL A 22 2.42 7.19 2.93
C VAL A 22 2.23 8.70 2.96
N GLU A 23 3.33 9.46 2.98
CA GLU A 23 3.35 10.92 3.03
C GLU A 23 4.28 11.46 1.94
N GLU A 24 3.97 12.60 1.32
CA GLU A 24 4.83 13.24 0.30
C GLU A 24 5.15 14.68 0.67
N SER A 25 6.44 14.98 0.93
CA SER A 25 6.93 16.35 1.17
C SER A 25 8.48 16.44 1.16
N PRO A 26 9.11 17.04 0.13
CA PRO A 26 8.78 16.91 -1.29
C PRO A 26 9.00 15.47 -1.82
N ASP A 27 9.70 14.65 -1.03
CA ASP A 27 9.95 13.22 -1.26
C ASP A 27 8.86 12.37 -0.63
N THR A 28 8.71 11.12 -1.11
CA THR A 28 7.72 10.18 -0.58
C THR A 28 8.30 9.33 0.54
N TYR A 29 7.67 9.40 1.71
CA TYR A 29 7.96 8.58 2.87
C TYR A 29 6.92 7.46 2.99
N ILE A 30 7.39 6.24 3.23
CA ILE A 30 6.58 5.10 3.62
C ILE A 30 6.94 4.73 5.06
N THR A 31 5.97 4.85 5.96
CA THR A 31 6.09 4.40 7.35
C THR A 31 5.46 3.02 7.48
N LEU A 32 6.21 2.08 8.07
CA LEU A 32 5.70 0.75 8.40
C LEU A 32 5.13 0.72 9.81
N VAL A 33 4.26 -0.25 10.09
CA VAL A 33 3.66 -0.48 11.42
C VAL A 33 4.67 -0.67 12.57
N THR A 34 5.94 -0.89 12.23
CA THR A 34 7.06 -0.96 13.18
C THR A 34 7.65 0.42 13.53
N GLY A 35 7.11 1.51 12.97
CA GLY A 35 7.69 2.85 13.00
C GLY A 35 8.86 3.07 12.02
N LYS A 36 9.30 2.02 11.30
CA LYS A 36 10.39 2.15 10.32
C LYS A 36 9.94 3.01 9.14
N ARG A 37 10.70 4.06 8.84
CA ARG A 37 10.50 4.93 7.68
C ARG A 37 11.44 4.59 6.52
N LEU A 38 10.89 4.63 5.31
CA LEU A 38 11.58 4.41 4.05
C LEU A 38 11.31 5.60 3.13
N ILE A 39 12.33 6.08 2.42
CA ILE A 39 12.15 7.09 1.37
C ILE A 39 12.25 6.41 0.02
N VAL A 40 11.30 6.71 -0.85
CA VAL A 40 11.18 6.11 -2.18
C VAL A 40 11.10 7.17 -3.27
N LEU A 41 11.46 6.81 -4.50
CA LEU A 41 11.40 7.70 -5.66
C LEU A 41 9.99 7.84 -6.23
N GLU A 42 9.14 6.84 -6.00
CA GLU A 42 7.75 6.87 -6.42
C GLU A 42 6.97 7.97 -5.71
N LYS A 43 6.04 8.61 -6.43
CA LYS A 43 5.07 9.54 -5.85
C LYS A 43 4.08 8.80 -4.93
N ALA A 44 3.52 9.50 -3.94
CA ALA A 44 2.58 8.88 -3.01
C ALA A 44 1.41 8.20 -3.73
N ASP A 45 0.85 8.85 -4.75
CA ASP A 45 -0.25 8.30 -5.56
C ASP A 45 0.11 6.99 -6.27
N GLU A 46 1.37 6.83 -6.69
CA GLU A 46 1.85 5.59 -7.31
C GLU A 46 1.95 4.47 -6.26
N VAL A 47 2.51 4.78 -5.08
CA VAL A 47 2.59 3.82 -3.97
C VAL A 47 1.19 3.36 -3.55
N ILE A 48 0.24 4.29 -3.39
CA ILE A 48 -1.15 3.98 -3.02
C ILE A 48 -1.82 3.11 -4.08
N ARG A 49 -1.59 3.38 -5.37
CA ARG A 49 -2.09 2.53 -6.46
C ARG A 49 -1.56 1.11 -6.37
N LYS A 50 -0.25 0.95 -6.19
CA LYS A 50 0.39 -0.38 -6.03
C LYS A 50 -0.18 -1.14 -4.83
N ILE A 51 -0.45 -0.46 -3.70
CA ILE A 51 -1.10 -1.06 -2.53
C ILE A 51 -2.53 -1.50 -2.85
N ARG A 52 -3.31 -0.66 -3.56
CA ARG A 52 -4.68 -0.98 -3.96
C ARG A 52 -4.74 -2.19 -4.90
N ASP A 53 -3.82 -2.26 -5.86
CA ASP A 53 -3.72 -3.39 -6.78
C ASP A 53 -3.37 -4.68 -6.02
N TYR A 54 -2.39 -4.62 -5.12
CA TYR A 54 -2.07 -5.74 -4.24
C TYR A 54 -3.28 -6.20 -3.41
N ASN A 55 -4.04 -5.27 -2.82
CA ASN A 55 -5.23 -5.58 -2.04
C ASN A 55 -6.32 -6.26 -2.88
N ARG A 56 -6.50 -5.83 -4.13
CA ARG A 56 -7.39 -6.48 -5.10
C ARG A 56 -6.95 -7.91 -5.37
N ASP A 57 -5.65 -8.13 -5.59
CA ASP A 57 -5.10 -9.43 -5.92
C ASP A 57 -5.27 -10.44 -4.78
N ILE A 58 -5.16 -10.01 -3.53
CA ILE A 58 -5.37 -10.87 -2.36
C ILE A 58 -6.84 -11.00 -1.94
N GLY A 59 -7.77 -10.38 -2.67
CA GLY A 59 -9.21 -10.54 -2.47
C GLY A 59 -9.80 -9.82 -1.25
N THR A 60 -9.09 -8.86 -0.62
CA THR A 60 -9.61 -8.14 0.56
C THR A 60 -10.87 -7.33 0.22
N TYR A 61 -10.96 -6.76 -0.97
CA TYR A 61 -12.17 -6.05 -1.42
C TYR A 61 -13.38 -6.97 -1.63
N ALA A 62 -13.17 -8.21 -2.10
CA ALA A 62 -14.26 -9.15 -2.34
C ALA A 62 -14.89 -9.65 -1.04
N ALA A 63 -14.11 -9.75 0.04
CA ALA A 63 -14.61 -10.11 1.37
C ALA A 63 -15.53 -9.01 1.94
N THR A 64 -15.13 -7.74 1.86
CA THR A 64 -15.94 -6.62 2.39
C THR A 64 -17.26 -6.44 1.64
N ILE A 65 -17.26 -6.54 0.31
CA ILE A 65 -18.48 -6.38 -0.50
C ILE A 65 -19.51 -7.48 -0.20
N LYS A 66 -19.06 -8.74 -0.02
CA LYS A 66 -19.97 -9.84 0.33
C LYS A 66 -20.66 -9.62 1.69
N VAL A 67 -19.95 -9.10 2.67
CA VAL A 67 -20.51 -8.83 4.01
C VAL A 67 -21.61 -7.77 3.92
N GLN A 68 -21.36 -6.65 3.25
CA GLN A 68 -22.38 -5.60 3.05
C GLN A 68 -23.63 -6.11 2.33
N SER A 69 -23.46 -6.92 1.28
CA SER A 69 -24.61 -7.48 0.54
C SER A 69 -25.44 -8.49 1.35
N MET A 70 -24.86 -9.17 2.34
CA MET A 70 -25.60 -10.08 3.22
C MET A 70 -26.43 -9.31 4.26
N GLU A 71 -25.91 -8.19 4.78
CA GLU A 71 -26.62 -7.33 5.73
C GLU A 71 -27.83 -6.61 5.09
N GLU A 72 -27.74 -6.28 3.79
CA GLU A 72 -28.86 -5.66 3.04
C GLU A 72 -29.99 -6.64 2.68
N LEU A 73 -29.73 -7.96 2.74
CA LEU A 73 -30.67 -9.02 2.37
C LEU A 73 -31.29 -9.75 3.59
N SER A 74 -30.93 -9.35 4.82
CA SER A 74 -31.45 -9.87 6.09
C SER A 74 -32.39 -8.89 6.78
#